data_AF-A0A523S3U1-F1
#
_entry.id   AF-A0A523S3U1-F1
#
_cell.length_a   1.000
_cell.length_b   1.000
_cell.length_c   1.000
_cell.angle_alpha   90.00
_cell.angle_beta   90.00
_cell.angle_gamma   90.00
#
_symmetry.space_group_name_H-M   'P 1'
#
loop_
_entity.id
_entity.type
_entity.pdbx_description
1 polymer ?
#
loop_
_entity_poly.entity_id
_entity_poly.type
_entity_poly.pdbx_seq_one_letter_code
_entity_poly.pdbx_strand_id
1 'polypeptide(L)'
;MSEHETDVLHSGLKDNDALAPSIPWRFMVPLHIVAIVSMGLTVVFSYAEVFPFTSPLGLYRLLPGDILIDFAWLYVISLAIGIVVYLTSRHLSLLQWKIHRLITGRNCNYHIQALDPRAGHTGFIRRLIIPAFVSLGLASTLASNSSIADLLFVTESFDTLAPSARGIAETMPLFFLLLLISCFIVIFFAPAWLLEDTGVIYERKTEGTRSTADIEGVGNYYLALLKGFAGISTIATYFLIALQTYEWFMSLPGTIEVPLWFFLLPVVVIFIAPLLAMGPISVVYSFYELALRRNVKDLERRMKSEGLERVVVELPTSVAKDSTG
;
A
#
# COMPACT_ATOMS: atom_id res chain seq x y z
N MET A 1 -16.14 -30.27 -35.07
CA MET A 1 -15.03 -29.69 -34.29
C MET A 1 -13.92 -29.37 -35.27
N SER A 2 -13.73 -28.08 -35.55
CA SER A 2 -12.75 -27.59 -36.52
C SER A 2 -11.36 -27.54 -35.88
N GLU A 3 -10.30 -27.64 -36.69
CA GLU A 3 -8.89 -27.51 -36.23
C GLU A 3 -8.65 -26.23 -35.41
N HIS A 4 -9.47 -25.20 -35.59
CA HIS A 4 -9.39 -23.94 -34.85
C HIS A 4 -9.75 -24.09 -33.36
N GLU A 5 -10.58 -25.08 -32.99
CA GLU A 5 -11.02 -25.32 -31.62
C GLU A 5 -9.95 -26.07 -30.81
N THR A 6 -9.16 -26.92 -31.48
CA THR A 6 -8.04 -27.65 -30.89
C THR A 6 -6.83 -26.77 -30.58
N ASP A 7 -6.56 -25.75 -31.41
CA ASP A 7 -5.46 -24.79 -31.15
C ASP A 7 -5.75 -23.87 -29.96
N VAL A 8 -7.01 -23.45 -29.77
CA VAL A 8 -7.42 -22.65 -28.60
C VAL A 8 -7.31 -23.46 -27.29
N LEU A 9 -7.57 -24.76 -27.35
CA LEU A 9 -7.45 -25.66 -26.19
C LEU A 9 -5.99 -25.96 -25.82
N HIS A 10 -5.10 -26.11 -26.81
CA HIS A 10 -3.68 -26.36 -26.56
C HIS A 10 -2.90 -25.12 -26.11
N SER A 11 -3.29 -23.91 -26.54
CA SER A 11 -2.67 -22.66 -26.06
C SER A 11 -3.01 -22.38 -24.58
N GLY A 12 -4.25 -22.65 -24.16
CA GLY A 12 -4.71 -22.40 -22.79
C GLY A 12 -4.00 -23.23 -21.69
N LEU A 13 -3.37 -24.36 -22.04
CA LEU A 13 -2.63 -25.18 -21.09
C LEU A 13 -1.18 -24.68 -20.87
N LYS A 14 -0.54 -24.11 -21.90
CA LYS A 14 0.83 -23.57 -21.79
C LYS A 14 0.91 -22.25 -21.03
N ASP A 15 -0.15 -21.45 -21.05
CA ASP A 15 -0.21 -20.15 -20.35
C ASP A 15 -0.24 -20.26 -18.82
N ASN A 16 -0.53 -21.45 -18.27
CA ASN A 16 -0.70 -21.64 -16.83
C ASN A 16 0.60 -21.58 -16.02
N ASP A 17 1.76 -21.76 -16.66
CA ASP A 17 3.07 -21.70 -15.99
C ASP A 17 3.64 -20.28 -15.91
N ALA A 18 3.05 -19.34 -16.65
CA ALA A 18 3.51 -17.95 -16.67
C ALA A 18 3.02 -17.10 -15.47
N LEU A 19 2.07 -17.63 -14.67
CA LEU A 19 1.59 -17.04 -13.42
C LEU A 19 2.31 -17.64 -12.20
N ALA A 20 3.60 -17.95 -12.33
CA ALA A 20 4.42 -18.34 -11.18
C ALA A 20 4.65 -17.12 -10.27
N PRO A 21 4.53 -17.25 -8.93
CA PRO A 21 4.74 -16.14 -8.02
C PRO A 21 6.17 -15.62 -8.18
N SER A 22 6.32 -14.38 -8.66
CA SER A 22 7.62 -13.75 -8.85
C SER A 22 7.92 -12.80 -7.70
N ILE A 23 8.20 -13.36 -6.51
CA ILE A 23 8.59 -12.53 -5.36
C ILE A 23 9.99 -11.96 -5.65
N PRO A 24 10.17 -10.63 -5.72
CA PRO A 24 11.45 -10.03 -6.07
C PRO A 24 12.34 -9.94 -4.84
N TRP A 25 12.84 -11.09 -4.38
CA TRP A 25 13.70 -11.22 -3.20
C TRP A 25 14.90 -10.28 -3.18
N ARG A 26 15.44 -9.95 -4.37
CA ARG A 26 16.55 -9.00 -4.54
C ARG A 26 16.24 -7.60 -4.00
N PHE A 27 14.97 -7.19 -4.00
CA PHE A 27 14.54 -5.90 -3.44
C PHE A 27 14.01 -6.04 -2.01
N MET A 28 13.30 -7.15 -1.71
CA MET A 28 12.73 -7.38 -0.39
C MET A 28 13.78 -7.56 0.71
N VAL A 29 14.85 -8.31 0.43
CA VAL A 29 15.88 -8.57 1.44
C VAL A 29 16.58 -7.28 1.88
N PRO A 30 17.09 -6.41 0.98
CA PRO A 30 17.64 -5.12 1.37
C PRO A 30 16.63 -4.24 2.11
N LEU A 31 15.37 -4.20 1.66
CA LEU A 31 14.31 -3.44 2.31
C LEU A 31 14.12 -3.86 3.78
N HIS A 32 14.04 -5.17 4.05
CA HIS A 32 13.91 -5.67 5.42
C HIS A 32 15.18 -5.46 6.24
N ILE A 33 16.38 -5.56 5.64
CA ILE A 33 17.63 -5.23 6.33
C ILE A 33 17.60 -3.77 6.78
N VAL A 34 17.22 -2.84 5.90
CA VAL A 34 17.09 -1.42 6.25
C VAL A 34 16.06 -1.24 7.37
N ALA A 35 14.89 -1.87 7.27
CA ALA A 35 13.87 -1.78 8.31
C ALA A 35 14.36 -2.32 9.67
N ILE A 36 15.01 -3.48 9.70
CA ILE A 36 15.53 -4.10 10.92
C ILE A 36 16.66 -3.25 11.52
N VAL A 37 17.58 -2.73 10.70
CA VAL A 37 18.67 -1.85 11.17
C VAL A 37 18.09 -0.56 11.74
N SER A 38 17.12 0.07 11.06
CA SER A 38 16.45 1.27 11.57
C SER A 38 15.74 1.00 12.90
N MET A 39 14.99 -0.09 13.01
CA MET A 39 14.33 -0.49 14.27
C MET A 39 15.34 -0.77 15.38
N GLY A 40 16.42 -1.48 15.08
CA GLY A 40 17.50 -1.76 16.03
C GLY A 40 18.16 -0.48 16.54
N LEU A 41 18.42 0.48 15.66
CA LEU A 41 18.94 1.80 16.04
C LEU A 41 17.95 2.57 16.92
N THR A 42 16.66 2.55 16.60
CA THR A 42 15.61 3.17 17.45
C THR A 42 15.63 2.55 18.84
N VAL A 43 15.65 1.22 18.95
CA VAL A 43 15.70 0.52 20.25
C VAL A 43 16.96 0.89 21.02
N VAL A 44 18.13 0.87 20.38
CA VAL A 44 19.40 1.24 21.02
C VAL A 44 19.36 2.67 21.54
N PHE A 45 18.84 3.62 20.75
CA PHE A 45 18.72 5.01 21.19
C PHE A 45 17.69 5.20 22.31
N SER A 46 16.59 4.45 22.29
CA SER A 46 15.61 4.45 23.39
C SER A 46 16.23 3.96 24.69
N TYR A 47 16.99 2.85 24.67
CA TYR A 47 17.65 2.29 25.85
C TYR A 47 18.88 3.08 26.31
N ALA A 48 19.52 3.82 25.42
CA ALA A 48 20.63 4.70 25.76
C ALA A 48 20.18 6.04 26.38
N GLU A 49 18.88 6.19 26.68
CA GLU A 49 18.27 7.43 27.18
C GLU A 49 18.52 8.67 26.30
N VAL A 50 18.91 8.44 25.03
CA VAL A 50 19.07 9.50 24.02
C VAL A 50 17.69 10.07 23.67
N PHE A 51 16.68 9.20 23.70
CA PHE A 51 15.29 9.63 23.71
C PHE A 51 14.76 9.62 25.15
N PRO A 52 14.00 10.64 25.55
CA PRO A 52 13.53 10.85 26.92
C PRO A 52 12.28 10.00 27.24
N PHE A 53 12.35 8.71 26.90
CA PHE A 53 11.37 7.72 27.36
C PHE A 53 11.70 7.41 28.81
N THR A 54 11.08 8.14 29.74
CA THR A 54 11.31 7.99 31.20
C THR A 54 10.63 6.75 31.79
N SER A 55 9.92 5.98 30.95
CA SER A 55 9.14 4.82 31.32
C SER A 55 9.34 3.69 30.32
N PRO A 56 9.51 2.43 30.77
CA PRO A 56 9.60 1.25 29.91
C PRO A 56 8.26 0.86 29.24
N LEU A 57 7.31 1.80 29.16
CA LEU A 57 6.02 1.57 28.53
C LEU A 57 6.20 1.38 27.03
N GLY A 58 5.55 0.35 26.48
CA GLY A 58 5.38 0.19 25.05
C GLY A 58 4.74 1.43 24.42
N LEU A 59 4.97 1.58 23.13
CA LEU A 59 4.40 2.64 22.30
C LEU A 59 2.90 2.45 22.15
N TYR A 60 2.45 1.21 21.92
CA TYR A 60 1.03 0.91 21.70
C TYR A 60 0.35 0.47 22.99
N ARG A 61 -0.71 1.18 23.42
CA ARG A 61 -1.48 0.82 24.62
C ARG A 61 -2.11 -0.58 24.55
N LEU A 62 -2.43 -1.02 23.34
CA LEU A 62 -3.12 -2.29 23.08
C LEU A 62 -2.17 -3.49 23.05
N LEU A 63 -0.86 -3.26 22.94
CA LEU A 63 0.13 -4.31 22.81
C LEU A 63 0.92 -4.46 24.12
N PRO A 64 1.10 -5.69 24.62
CA PRO A 64 1.94 -5.91 25.78
C PRO A 64 3.41 -5.84 25.38
N GLY A 65 4.22 -5.13 26.16
CA GLY A 65 5.68 -5.12 26.03
C GLY A 65 6.30 -3.74 26.07
N ASP A 66 7.56 -3.68 25.67
CA ASP A 66 8.34 -2.48 25.44
C ASP A 66 8.38 -2.14 23.93
N ILE A 67 9.11 -1.08 23.58
CA ILE A 67 9.30 -0.66 22.18
C ILE A 67 9.85 -1.76 21.26
N LEU A 68 10.71 -2.65 21.77
CA LEU A 68 11.26 -3.75 20.98
C LEU A 68 10.18 -4.81 20.68
N ILE A 69 9.41 -5.19 21.69
CA ILE A 69 8.30 -6.12 21.55
C ILE A 69 7.23 -5.55 20.61
N ASP A 70 6.99 -4.24 20.62
CA ASP A 70 6.06 -3.58 19.71
C ASP A 70 6.46 -3.71 18.24
N PHE A 71 7.75 -3.55 17.92
CA PHE A 71 8.23 -3.79 16.55
C PHE A 71 8.07 -5.26 16.13
N ALA A 72 8.28 -6.21 17.05
CA ALA A 72 8.01 -7.62 16.78
C ALA A 72 6.51 -7.85 16.51
N TRP A 73 5.64 -7.23 17.30
CA TRP A 73 4.19 -7.29 17.09
C TRP A 73 3.76 -6.74 15.73
N LEU A 74 4.36 -5.66 15.23
CA LEU A 74 4.06 -5.14 13.89
C LEU A 74 4.27 -6.19 12.79
N TYR A 75 5.35 -6.98 12.89
CA TYR A 75 5.59 -8.08 11.94
C TYR A 75 4.64 -9.26 12.16
N VAL A 76 4.31 -9.60 13.40
CA VAL A 76 3.31 -10.64 13.70
C VAL A 76 1.94 -10.25 13.17
N ILE A 77 1.53 -8.99 13.35
CA ILE A 77 0.29 -8.43 12.80
C ILE A 77 0.35 -8.47 11.27
N SER A 78 1.45 -8.04 10.65
CA SER A 78 1.62 -8.11 9.20
C SER A 78 1.50 -9.55 8.66
N LEU A 79 2.06 -10.53 9.37
CA LEU A 79 1.90 -11.95 9.02
C LEU A 79 0.43 -12.38 9.11
N ALA A 80 -0.24 -12.03 10.20
CA ALA A 80 -1.66 -12.34 10.41
C ALA A 80 -2.55 -11.73 9.33
N ILE A 81 -2.32 -10.46 8.98
CA ILE A 81 -3.03 -9.78 7.88
C ILE A 81 -2.66 -10.39 6.53
N GLY A 82 -1.41 -10.80 6.33
CA GLY A 82 -0.98 -11.60 5.18
C GLY A 82 -1.84 -12.85 4.98
N ILE A 83 -2.07 -13.61 6.05
CA ILE A 83 -2.96 -14.78 6.03
C ILE A 83 -4.40 -14.38 5.67
N VAL A 84 -4.91 -13.28 6.25
CA VAL A 84 -6.24 -12.76 5.91
C VAL A 84 -6.31 -12.42 4.42
N VAL A 85 -5.35 -11.68 3.85
CA VAL A 85 -5.30 -11.32 2.43
C VAL A 85 -5.18 -12.55 1.54
N TYR A 86 -4.38 -13.54 1.93
CA TYR A 86 -4.22 -14.82 1.23
C TYR A 86 -5.57 -15.53 1.06
N LEU A 87 -6.41 -15.54 2.11
CA LEU A 87 -7.70 -16.22 2.14
C LEU A 87 -8.85 -15.40 1.53
N THR A 88 -8.84 -14.09 1.73
CA THR A 88 -10.02 -13.24 1.49
C THR A 88 -9.97 -12.40 0.23
N SER A 89 -8.79 -12.17 -0.37
CA SER A 89 -8.64 -11.24 -1.51
C SER A 89 -9.60 -11.53 -2.66
N ARG A 90 -9.82 -12.80 -3.03
CA ARG A 90 -10.82 -13.17 -4.07
C ARG A 90 -12.24 -12.71 -3.75
N HIS A 91 -12.66 -12.78 -2.49
CA HIS A 91 -14.00 -12.39 -2.06
C HIS A 91 -14.15 -10.88 -2.07
N LEU A 92 -13.10 -10.17 -1.62
CA LEU A 92 -13.04 -8.72 -1.65
C LEU A 92 -13.00 -8.18 -3.09
N SER A 93 -12.32 -8.83 -4.03
CA SER A 93 -12.32 -8.44 -5.45
C SER A 93 -13.70 -8.57 -6.09
N LEU A 94 -14.42 -9.66 -5.81
CA LEU A 94 -15.80 -9.81 -6.29
C LEU A 94 -16.70 -8.72 -5.71
N LEU A 95 -16.54 -8.40 -4.43
CA LEU A 95 -17.28 -7.32 -3.79
C LEU A 95 -16.96 -5.98 -4.44
N GLN A 96 -15.68 -5.66 -4.66
CA GLN A 96 -15.26 -4.44 -5.35
C GLN A 96 -15.83 -4.36 -6.76
N TRP A 97 -15.76 -5.44 -7.55
CA TRP A 97 -16.39 -5.46 -8.88
C TRP A 97 -17.91 -5.21 -8.82
N LYS A 98 -18.63 -5.82 -7.86
CA LYS A 98 -20.07 -5.59 -7.67
C LYS A 98 -20.37 -4.14 -7.27
N ILE A 99 -19.56 -3.55 -6.38
CA ILE A 99 -19.66 -2.15 -6.00
C ILE A 99 -19.42 -1.24 -7.22
N HIS A 100 -18.39 -1.51 -8.02
CA HIS A 100 -18.12 -0.76 -9.24
C HIS A 100 -19.32 -0.80 -10.19
N ARG A 101 -19.86 -2.01 -10.43
CA ARG A 101 -21.05 -2.20 -11.27
C ARG A 101 -22.27 -1.44 -10.73
N LEU A 102 -22.44 -1.38 -9.41
CA LEU A 102 -23.48 -0.60 -8.77
C LEU A 102 -23.30 0.91 -9.00
N ILE A 103 -22.08 1.43 -8.84
CA ILE A 103 -21.74 2.85 -8.99
C ILE A 103 -21.89 3.30 -10.45
N THR A 104 -21.38 2.52 -11.41
CA THR A 104 -21.43 2.88 -12.85
C THR A 104 -22.80 2.61 -13.50
N GLY A 105 -23.67 1.87 -12.81
CA GLY A 105 -24.99 1.50 -13.32
C GLY A 105 -24.96 0.58 -14.55
N ARG A 106 -26.03 0.63 -15.36
CA ARG A 106 -26.22 -0.22 -16.56
C ARG A 106 -25.50 0.27 -17.81
N ASN A 107 -24.70 1.32 -17.68
CA ASN A 107 -24.07 2.02 -18.80
C ASN A 107 -22.71 1.43 -19.21
N CYS A 108 -22.28 0.34 -18.59
CA CYS A 108 -21.01 -0.32 -18.91
C CYS A 108 -21.23 -1.80 -19.21
N ASN A 109 -20.53 -2.30 -20.23
CA ASN A 109 -20.35 -3.73 -20.49
C ASN A 109 -19.07 -4.18 -19.77
N TYR A 110 -19.04 -5.42 -19.30
CA TYR A 110 -17.92 -5.96 -18.52
C TYR A 110 -17.35 -7.18 -19.20
N HIS A 111 -16.02 -7.23 -19.31
CA HIS A 111 -15.31 -8.30 -20.01
C HIS A 111 -14.05 -8.70 -19.25
N ILE A 112 -13.55 -9.90 -19.53
CA ILE A 112 -12.25 -10.36 -19.06
C ILE A 112 -11.28 -10.30 -20.24
N GLN A 113 -10.31 -9.39 -20.17
CA GLN A 113 -9.27 -9.26 -21.18
C GLN A 113 -8.26 -10.41 -21.03
N ALA A 114 -7.95 -11.09 -22.13
CA ALA A 114 -6.79 -11.98 -22.16
C ALA A 114 -5.51 -11.14 -22.10
N LEU A 115 -4.92 -11.01 -20.91
CA LEU A 115 -3.63 -10.36 -20.73
C LEU A 115 -2.51 -11.26 -21.27
N ASP A 116 -1.54 -10.67 -21.96
CA ASP A 116 -0.26 -11.36 -22.19
C ASP A 116 0.34 -11.66 -20.81
N PRO A 117 0.70 -12.91 -20.49
CA PRO A 117 1.34 -13.25 -19.23
C PRO A 117 2.57 -12.39 -18.90
N ARG A 118 3.24 -11.81 -19.91
CA ARG A 118 4.38 -10.90 -19.74
C ARG A 118 3.98 -9.46 -19.38
N ALA A 119 2.75 -9.05 -19.68
CA ALA A 119 2.27 -7.69 -19.45
C ALA A 119 1.73 -7.45 -18.02
N GLY A 120 1.39 -8.52 -17.29
CA GLY A 120 0.72 -8.43 -15.98
C GLY A 120 1.58 -7.96 -14.79
N HIS A 121 2.91 -7.87 -14.95
CA HIS A 121 3.80 -7.54 -13.84
C HIS A 121 4.05 -6.03 -13.78
N THR A 122 3.02 -5.25 -13.40
CA THR A 122 3.25 -3.86 -13.01
C THR A 122 4.29 -3.81 -11.88
N GLY A 123 5.22 -2.85 -11.97
CA GLY A 123 6.45 -2.89 -11.17
C GLY A 123 6.17 -3.05 -9.67
N PHE A 124 6.72 -4.12 -9.07
CA PHE A 124 6.64 -4.44 -7.65
C PHE A 124 6.76 -3.22 -6.72
N ILE A 125 7.72 -2.33 -7.01
CA ILE A 125 7.96 -1.11 -6.22
C ILE A 125 6.70 -0.23 -6.17
N ARG A 126 5.96 -0.10 -7.27
CA ARG A 126 4.70 0.67 -7.33
C ARG A 126 3.64 0.08 -6.39
N ARG A 127 3.57 -1.24 -6.28
CA ARG A 127 2.63 -1.96 -5.39
C ARG A 127 2.97 -1.81 -3.91
N LEU A 128 4.21 -1.43 -3.58
CA LEU A 128 4.60 -1.14 -2.19
C LEU A 128 4.53 0.36 -1.86
N ILE A 129 4.99 1.22 -2.76
CA ILE A 129 5.17 2.65 -2.48
C ILE A 129 3.84 3.40 -2.42
N ILE A 130 2.87 3.07 -3.29
CA ILE A 130 1.57 3.77 -3.29
C ILE A 130 0.82 3.48 -1.97
N PRO A 131 0.68 2.22 -1.50
CA PRO A 131 0.05 1.98 -0.20
C PRO A 131 0.81 2.58 0.97
N ALA A 132 2.14 2.71 0.91
CA ALA A 132 2.92 3.39 1.94
C ALA A 132 2.54 4.87 2.05
N PHE A 133 2.37 5.57 0.93
CA PHE A 133 1.90 6.96 0.91
C PHE A 133 0.45 7.11 1.36
N VAL A 134 -0.44 6.18 0.98
CA VAL A 134 -1.82 6.16 1.52
C VAL A 134 -1.80 5.98 3.04
N SER A 135 -0.94 5.08 3.54
CA SER A 135 -0.79 4.85 4.98
C SER A 135 -0.31 6.10 5.71
N LEU A 136 0.58 6.89 5.09
CA LEU A 136 1.04 8.17 5.65
C LEU A 136 -0.10 9.18 5.77
N GLY A 137 -0.90 9.35 4.72
CA GLY A 137 -2.05 10.25 4.75
C GLY A 137 -3.09 9.85 5.82
N LEU A 138 -3.37 8.55 5.94
CA LEU A 138 -4.28 8.03 6.97
C LEU A 138 -3.69 8.18 8.38
N ALA A 139 -2.40 7.89 8.55
CA ALA A 139 -1.71 8.06 9.82
C ALA A 139 -1.72 9.53 10.25
N SER A 140 -1.47 10.46 9.34
CA SER A 140 -1.53 11.90 9.61
C SER A 140 -2.93 12.33 10.03
N THR A 141 -3.97 11.86 9.33
CA THR A 141 -5.36 12.17 9.67
C THR A 141 -5.72 11.63 11.06
N LEU A 142 -5.36 10.38 11.36
CA LEU A 142 -5.68 9.75 12.64
C LEU A 142 -4.84 10.31 13.80
N ALA A 143 -3.56 10.63 13.58
CA ALA A 143 -2.70 11.25 14.57
C ALA A 143 -3.15 12.68 14.93
N SER A 144 -3.76 13.41 13.99
CA SER A 144 -4.32 14.74 14.25
C SER A 144 -5.54 14.73 15.19
N ASN A 145 -6.17 13.57 15.39
CA ASN A 145 -7.27 13.40 16.32
C ASN A 145 -6.75 12.86 17.65
N SER A 146 -6.63 13.73 18.65
CA SER A 146 -6.10 13.39 19.97
C SER A 146 -6.81 12.20 20.61
N SER A 147 -8.14 12.09 20.48
CA SER A 147 -8.90 10.97 21.05
C SER A 147 -8.51 9.61 20.47
N ILE A 148 -8.15 9.57 19.18
CA ILE A 148 -7.70 8.34 18.52
C ILE A 148 -6.25 8.06 18.88
N ALA A 149 -5.41 9.10 18.88
CA ALA A 149 -4.01 8.98 19.26
C ALA A 149 -3.86 8.46 20.71
N ASP A 150 -4.60 9.03 21.65
CA ASP A 150 -4.60 8.63 23.07
C ASP A 150 -5.21 7.23 23.28
N LEU A 151 -6.12 6.77 22.41
CA LEU A 151 -6.65 5.41 22.48
C LEU A 151 -5.59 4.38 22.10
N LEU A 152 -4.75 4.70 21.11
CA LEU A 152 -3.81 3.76 20.49
C LEU A 152 -2.40 3.82 21.10
N PHE A 153 -1.96 5.00 21.56
CA PHE A 153 -0.59 5.24 22.00
C PHE A 153 -0.50 5.72 23.44
N VAL A 154 0.61 5.40 24.09
CA VAL A 154 0.95 5.94 25.42
C VAL A 154 1.49 7.36 25.25
N THR A 155 0.59 8.32 25.07
CA THR A 155 0.93 9.74 24.92
C THR A 155 1.54 10.34 26.19
N GLU A 156 1.25 9.79 27.37
CA GLU A 156 1.84 10.25 28.64
C GLU A 156 3.36 10.12 28.69
N SER A 157 3.94 9.17 27.93
CA SER A 157 5.39 8.99 27.83
C SER A 157 6.09 10.21 27.20
N PHE A 158 5.32 11.05 26.50
CA PHE A 158 5.81 12.26 25.85
C PHE A 158 5.50 13.53 26.66
N ASP A 159 4.67 13.48 27.70
CA ASP A 159 4.31 14.65 28.52
C ASP A 159 5.48 15.15 29.39
N THR A 160 6.45 14.27 29.68
CA THR A 160 7.67 14.63 30.42
C THR A 160 8.72 15.32 29.57
N LEU A 161 8.46 15.49 28.26
CA LEU A 161 9.37 16.16 27.35
C LEU A 161 9.53 17.64 27.69
N ALA A 162 10.78 18.12 27.58
CA ALA A 162 11.03 19.55 27.60
C ALA A 162 10.20 20.25 26.50
N PRO A 163 9.74 21.50 26.70
CA PRO A 163 9.02 22.25 25.67
C PRO A 163 9.79 22.32 24.34
N SER A 164 11.13 22.27 24.42
CA SER A 164 12.04 22.20 23.29
C SER A 164 12.03 20.87 22.53
N ALA A 165 11.23 19.89 22.90
CA ALA A 165 11.13 18.60 22.19
C ALA A 165 9.68 18.26 21.78
N ARG A 166 8.75 19.22 21.86
CA ARG A 166 7.35 19.03 21.45
C ARG A 166 7.19 18.59 19.99
N GLY A 167 8.03 19.08 19.07
CA GLY A 167 7.99 18.62 17.67
C GLY A 167 8.26 17.10 17.51
N ILE A 168 9.05 16.51 18.41
CA ILE A 168 9.28 15.05 18.42
C ILE A 168 8.06 14.33 18.99
N ALA A 169 7.41 14.90 20.02
CA ALA A 169 6.19 14.36 20.62
C ALA A 169 5.05 14.22 19.61
N GLU A 170 4.95 15.12 18.63
CA GLU A 170 3.89 15.08 17.61
C GLU A 170 4.25 14.17 16.42
N THR A 171 5.52 14.09 16.05
CA THR A 171 5.96 13.32 14.87
C THR A 171 6.20 11.84 15.14
N MET A 172 6.54 11.47 16.38
CA MET A 172 6.71 10.06 16.76
C MET A 172 5.40 9.24 16.68
N PRO A 173 4.25 9.69 17.25
CA PRO A 173 2.98 8.99 17.10
C PRO A 173 2.58 8.80 15.63
N LEU A 174 2.81 9.81 14.79
CA LEU A 174 2.58 9.71 13.35
C LEU A 174 3.40 8.56 12.72
N PHE A 175 4.68 8.48 13.04
CA PHE A 175 5.57 7.44 12.54
C PHE A 175 5.11 6.03 12.94
N PHE A 176 4.77 5.83 14.22
CA PHE A 176 4.31 4.52 14.68
C PHE A 176 2.91 4.17 14.16
N LEU A 177 2.03 5.15 14.02
CA LEU A 177 0.71 4.94 13.45
C LEU A 177 0.80 4.59 11.96
N LEU A 178 1.73 5.20 11.23
CA LEU A 178 2.06 4.81 9.86
C LEU A 178 2.46 3.34 9.79
N LEU A 179 3.40 2.89 10.64
CA LEU A 179 3.84 1.49 10.61
C LEU A 179 2.69 0.54 10.94
N LEU A 180 1.84 0.88 11.91
CA LEU A 180 0.66 0.08 12.24
C LEU A 180 -0.32 0.01 11.07
N ILE A 181 -0.72 1.15 10.51
CA ILE A 181 -1.66 1.23 9.37
C ILE A 181 -1.11 0.51 8.14
N SER A 182 0.20 0.57 7.92
CA SER A 182 0.86 -0.12 6.80
C SER A 182 0.66 -1.64 6.84
N CYS A 183 0.44 -2.23 8.02
CA CYS A 183 0.09 -3.65 8.14
C CYS A 183 -1.29 -3.97 7.54
N PHE A 184 -2.24 -3.03 7.62
CA PHE A 184 -3.64 -3.23 7.21
C PHE A 184 -3.93 -2.72 5.80
N ILE A 185 -3.14 -1.76 5.29
CA ILE A 185 -3.49 -1.02 4.08
C ILE A 185 -3.65 -1.92 2.85
N VAL A 186 -2.91 -3.03 2.79
CA VAL A 186 -2.95 -3.99 1.68
C VAL A 186 -4.32 -4.65 1.54
N ILE A 187 -5.15 -4.71 2.59
CA ILE A 187 -6.53 -5.21 2.51
C ILE A 187 -7.35 -4.42 1.48
N PHE A 188 -7.08 -3.11 1.33
CA PHE A 188 -7.78 -2.26 0.37
C PHE A 188 -7.22 -2.39 -1.05
N PHE A 189 -5.91 -2.63 -1.17
CA PHE A 189 -5.21 -2.68 -2.45
C PHE A 189 -5.24 -4.06 -3.11
N ALA A 190 -5.06 -5.14 -2.34
CA ALA A 190 -5.04 -6.51 -2.82
C ALA A 190 -6.24 -6.87 -3.72
N PRO A 191 -7.50 -6.51 -3.37
CA PRO A 191 -8.61 -6.81 -4.26
C PRO A 191 -8.57 -6.05 -5.58
N ALA A 192 -8.06 -4.81 -5.59
CA ALA A 192 -7.90 -4.01 -6.80
C ALA A 192 -6.76 -4.52 -7.68
N TRP A 193 -5.63 -4.93 -7.08
CA TRP A 193 -4.55 -5.62 -7.78
C TRP A 193 -5.04 -6.91 -8.41
N LEU A 194 -5.85 -7.70 -7.71
CA LEU A 194 -6.34 -8.96 -8.27
C LEU A 194 -7.30 -8.72 -9.45
N LEU A 195 -8.09 -7.65 -9.43
CA LEU A 195 -8.93 -7.24 -10.57
C LEU A 195 -8.09 -6.77 -11.77
N GLU A 196 -7.00 -6.04 -11.52
CA GLU A 196 -6.01 -5.65 -12.53
C GLU A 196 -5.32 -6.89 -13.13
N ASP A 197 -4.84 -7.81 -12.27
CA ASP A 197 -4.12 -9.04 -12.66
C ASP A 197 -5.02 -10.04 -13.39
N THR A 198 -6.33 -10.03 -13.13
CA THR A 198 -7.31 -10.86 -13.84
C THR A 198 -7.73 -10.23 -15.18
N GLY A 199 -7.38 -8.97 -15.44
CA GLY A 199 -7.74 -8.28 -16.67
C GLY A 199 -9.23 -7.92 -16.74
N VAL A 200 -9.86 -7.64 -15.60
CA VAL A 200 -11.27 -7.25 -15.58
C VAL A 200 -11.40 -5.82 -16.10
N ILE A 201 -12.04 -5.68 -17.25
CA ILE A 201 -12.25 -4.40 -17.93
C ILE A 201 -13.74 -4.06 -17.99
N TYR A 202 -14.02 -2.77 -18.09
CA TYR A 202 -15.34 -2.27 -18.42
C TYR A 202 -15.26 -1.37 -19.65
N GLU A 203 -16.27 -1.48 -20.49
CA GLU A 203 -16.45 -0.67 -21.69
C GLU A 203 -17.69 0.21 -21.47
N ARG A 204 -17.55 1.52 -21.61
CA ARG A 204 -18.70 2.44 -21.51
C ARG A 204 -19.55 2.33 -22.77
N LYS A 205 -20.86 2.08 -22.60
CA LYS A 205 -21.85 2.13 -23.68
C LYS A 205 -21.87 3.55 -24.25
N THR A 206 -21.47 3.70 -25.50
CA THR A 206 -21.58 4.96 -26.23
C THR A 206 -22.90 5.00 -26.98
N GLU A 207 -23.80 5.88 -26.55
CA GLU A 207 -24.95 6.27 -27.37
C GLU A 207 -24.48 7.35 -28.37
N GLY A 208 -24.28 6.98 -29.65
CA GLY A 208 -23.92 7.93 -30.72
C GLY A 208 -22.64 7.59 -31.52
N THR A 209 -22.17 8.54 -32.33
CA THR A 209 -21.08 8.42 -33.33
C THR A 209 -19.65 8.48 -32.77
N ARG A 210 -19.44 8.16 -31.48
CA ARG A 210 -18.07 8.11 -30.94
C ARG A 210 -17.32 6.91 -31.54
N SER A 211 -16.23 7.21 -32.25
CA SER A 211 -15.43 6.22 -33.01
C SER A 211 -14.53 5.34 -32.13
N THR A 212 -14.25 5.76 -30.89
CA THR A 212 -13.33 5.06 -29.98
C THR A 212 -14.05 4.61 -28.72
N ALA A 213 -14.05 3.29 -28.46
CA ALA A 213 -14.54 2.71 -27.23
C ALA A 213 -13.67 3.17 -26.05
N ASP A 214 -14.32 3.59 -24.96
CA ASP A 214 -13.66 3.95 -23.70
C ASP A 214 -13.57 2.68 -22.84
N ILE A 215 -12.42 2.02 -22.89
CA ILE A 215 -12.13 0.77 -22.20
C ILE A 215 -11.14 1.04 -21.09
N GLU A 216 -11.51 0.68 -19.85
CA GLU A 216 -10.64 0.83 -18.68
C GLU A 216 -10.71 -0.43 -17.80
N GLY A 217 -9.62 -0.73 -17.10
CA GLY A 217 -9.57 -1.80 -16.10
C GLY A 217 -10.32 -1.41 -14.82
N VAL A 218 -11.18 -2.28 -14.32
CA VAL A 218 -11.90 -2.06 -13.05
C VAL A 218 -10.92 -1.94 -11.88
N GLY A 219 -9.85 -2.75 -11.88
CA GLY A 219 -8.76 -2.61 -10.90
C GLY A 219 -8.06 -1.26 -11.01
N ASN A 220 -7.79 -0.80 -12.24
CA ASN A 220 -7.14 0.49 -12.51
C ASN A 220 -7.97 1.67 -12.01
N TYR A 221 -9.30 1.62 -12.13
CA TYR A 221 -10.20 2.62 -11.56
C TYR A 221 -9.97 2.82 -10.05
N TYR A 222 -9.99 1.73 -9.27
CA TYR A 222 -9.75 1.79 -7.83
C TYR A 222 -8.33 2.24 -7.48
N LEU A 223 -7.33 1.74 -8.20
CA LEU A 223 -5.93 2.13 -7.99
C LEU A 223 -5.69 3.60 -8.34
N ALA A 224 -6.39 4.16 -9.33
CA ALA A 224 -6.32 5.57 -9.67
C ALA A 224 -6.90 6.45 -8.55
N LEU A 225 -8.04 6.07 -7.96
CA LEU A 225 -8.60 6.75 -6.79
C LEU A 225 -7.63 6.73 -5.60
N LEU A 226 -7.09 5.56 -5.27
CA LEU A 226 -6.12 5.42 -4.17
C LEU A 226 -4.83 6.20 -4.43
N LYS A 227 -4.35 6.23 -5.67
CA LYS A 227 -3.17 7.04 -6.07
C LYS A 227 -3.45 8.53 -5.96
N GLY A 228 -4.63 8.99 -6.38
CA GLY A 228 -5.07 10.38 -6.22
C GLY A 228 -5.13 10.78 -4.75
N PHE A 229 -5.72 9.93 -3.90
CA PHE A 229 -5.72 10.12 -2.46
C PHE A 229 -4.29 10.16 -1.89
N ALA A 230 -3.42 9.22 -2.26
CA ALA A 230 -2.03 9.17 -1.81
C ALA A 230 -1.29 10.48 -2.13
N GLY A 231 -1.42 10.99 -3.35
CA GLY A 231 -0.76 12.22 -3.77
C GLY A 231 -1.23 13.44 -2.99
N ILE A 232 -2.55 13.67 -2.92
CA ILE A 232 -3.12 14.83 -2.23
C ILE A 232 -2.81 14.78 -0.73
N SER A 233 -3.04 13.63 -0.10
CA SER A 233 -2.82 13.46 1.35
C SER A 233 -1.35 13.59 1.72
N THR A 234 -0.42 13.03 0.95
CA THR A 234 1.03 13.15 1.22
C THR A 234 1.49 14.61 1.15
N ILE A 235 1.06 15.36 0.13
CA ILE A 235 1.39 16.79 0.00
C ILE A 235 0.85 17.56 1.21
N ALA A 236 -0.41 17.32 1.58
CA ALA A 236 -1.02 17.97 2.75
C ALA A 236 -0.28 17.62 4.04
N THR A 237 0.05 16.35 4.26
CA THR A 237 0.80 15.87 5.44
C THR A 237 2.18 16.53 5.53
N TYR A 238 2.94 16.58 4.44
CA TYR A 238 4.24 17.23 4.44
C TYR A 238 4.14 18.74 4.69
N PHE A 239 3.14 19.40 4.11
CA PHE A 239 2.90 20.82 4.36
C PHE A 239 2.57 21.10 5.84
N LEU A 240 1.68 20.30 6.44
CA LEU A 240 1.31 20.44 7.85
C LEU A 240 2.51 20.21 8.78
N ILE A 241 3.30 19.17 8.52
CA ILE A 241 4.51 18.89 9.31
C ILE A 241 5.53 20.02 9.18
N ALA A 242 5.72 20.57 7.97
CA ALA A 242 6.61 21.70 7.76
C ALA A 242 6.15 22.94 8.55
N LEU A 243 4.83 23.22 8.54
CA LEU A 243 4.23 24.31 9.29
C LEU A 243 4.38 24.10 10.81
N GLN A 244 4.05 22.92 11.32
CA GLN A 244 4.21 22.57 12.74
C GLN A 244 5.66 22.67 13.19
N THR A 245 6.59 22.19 12.38
CA THR A 245 8.04 22.28 12.66
C THR A 245 8.48 23.74 12.70
N TYR A 246 7.98 24.58 11.79
CA TYR A 246 8.26 26.01 11.77
C TYR A 246 7.66 26.76 12.98
N GLU A 247 6.41 26.48 13.33
CA GLU A 247 5.76 27.07 14.52
C GLU A 247 6.47 26.68 15.80
N TRP A 248 6.84 25.40 15.93
CA TRP A 248 7.65 24.91 17.04
C TRP A 248 8.99 25.64 17.11
N PHE A 249 9.69 25.82 15.98
CA PHE A 249 10.94 26.59 15.92
C PHE A 249 10.77 28.03 16.43
N MET A 250 9.72 28.73 15.98
CA MET A 250 9.43 30.10 16.41
C MET A 250 9.04 30.21 17.89
N SER A 251 8.59 29.12 18.50
CA SER A 251 8.22 29.06 19.93
C SER A 251 9.41 28.87 20.88
N LEU A 252 10.59 28.51 20.36
CA LEU A 252 11.77 28.28 21.18
C LEU A 252 12.33 29.60 21.74
N PRO A 253 12.65 29.67 23.05
CA PRO A 253 13.31 30.85 23.60
C PRO A 253 14.69 31.02 22.95
N GLY A 254 15.01 32.25 22.52
CA GLY A 254 16.21 32.59 21.72
C GLY A 254 17.57 32.37 22.40
N THR A 255 17.61 31.68 23.54
CA THR A 255 18.83 31.33 24.29
C THR A 255 19.20 29.85 24.19
N ILE A 256 18.36 29.00 23.59
CA ILE A 256 18.68 27.57 23.43
C ILE A 256 19.42 27.38 22.11
N GLU A 257 20.72 27.13 22.19
CA GLU A 257 21.54 26.68 21.05
C GLU A 257 21.20 25.21 20.71
N VAL A 258 20.02 24.97 20.16
CA VAL A 258 19.69 23.66 19.60
C VAL A 258 20.41 23.52 18.26
N PRO A 259 21.21 22.47 18.04
CA PRO A 259 21.89 22.26 16.77
C PRO A 259 20.90 22.13 15.60
N LEU A 260 21.25 22.70 14.44
CA LEU A 260 20.39 22.69 13.24
C LEU A 260 19.88 21.28 12.86
N TRP A 261 20.69 20.24 13.08
CA TRP A 261 20.36 18.86 12.74
C TRP A 261 19.19 18.29 13.56
N PHE A 262 18.94 18.82 14.76
CA PHE A 262 17.80 18.41 15.59
C PHE A 262 16.47 18.84 14.96
N PHE A 263 16.45 19.96 14.23
CA PHE A 263 15.28 20.44 13.48
C PHE A 263 15.03 19.66 12.19
N LEU A 264 16.09 19.11 11.60
CA LEU A 264 15.98 18.28 10.39
C LEU A 264 15.47 16.88 10.71
N LEU A 265 15.60 16.42 11.96
CA LEU A 265 15.28 15.04 12.35
C LEU A 265 13.80 14.68 12.10
N PRO A 266 12.79 15.46 12.53
CA PRO A 266 11.39 15.15 12.24
C PRO A 266 11.10 15.08 10.72
N VAL A 267 11.65 16.04 9.97
CA VAL A 267 11.52 16.09 8.51
C VAL A 267 12.13 14.84 7.87
N VAL A 268 13.37 14.52 8.18
CA VAL A 268 14.08 13.35 7.66
C VAL A 268 13.36 12.05 8.00
N VAL A 269 12.91 11.90 9.25
CA VAL A 269 12.15 10.72 9.70
C VAL A 269 10.90 10.54 8.84
N ILE A 270 10.14 11.60 8.60
CA ILE A 270 8.89 11.53 7.84
C ILE A 270 9.13 11.27 6.35
N PHE A 271 10.20 11.80 5.75
CA PHE A 271 10.56 11.49 4.36
C PHE A 271 11.04 10.04 4.18
N ILE A 272 11.69 9.47 5.20
CA ILE A 272 12.11 8.06 5.22
C ILE A 272 10.96 7.13 5.61
N ALA A 273 9.95 7.63 6.33
CA ALA A 273 8.89 6.83 6.91
C ALA A 273 8.12 5.96 5.88
N PRO A 274 7.74 6.45 4.68
CA PRO A 274 7.13 5.61 3.66
C PRO A 274 8.00 4.43 3.22
N LEU A 275 9.33 4.60 3.17
CA LEU A 275 10.25 3.51 2.84
C LEU A 275 10.25 2.44 3.93
N LEU A 276 10.19 2.82 5.20
CA LEU A 276 10.09 1.88 6.32
C LEU A 276 8.72 1.17 6.34
N ALA A 277 7.64 1.88 6.02
CA ALA A 277 6.30 1.32 5.89
C ALA A 277 6.19 0.26 4.78
N MET A 278 7.04 0.33 3.74
CA MET A 278 7.11 -0.73 2.72
C MET A 278 7.51 -2.09 3.31
N GLY A 279 8.22 -2.14 4.44
CA GLY A 279 8.61 -3.39 5.11
C GLY A 279 7.40 -4.25 5.48
N PRO A 280 6.54 -3.81 6.43
CA PRO A 280 5.28 -4.48 6.77
C PRO A 280 4.39 -4.79 5.55
N ILE A 281 4.23 -3.82 4.65
CA ILE A 281 3.44 -3.97 3.41
C ILE A 281 3.97 -5.13 2.55
N SER A 282 5.29 -5.26 2.43
CA SER A 282 5.92 -6.28 1.60
C SER A 282 5.70 -7.71 2.15
N VAL A 283 5.59 -7.87 3.47
CA VAL A 283 5.20 -9.15 4.09
C VAL A 283 3.80 -9.54 3.63
N VAL A 284 2.81 -8.65 3.78
CA VAL A 284 1.42 -8.90 3.38
C VAL A 284 1.33 -9.13 1.86
N TYR A 285 2.06 -8.35 1.07
CA TYR A 285 2.15 -8.51 -0.37
C TYR A 285 2.71 -9.87 -0.79
N SER A 286 3.67 -10.43 -0.05
CA SER A 286 4.20 -11.77 -0.36
C SER A 286 3.11 -12.83 -0.27
N PHE A 287 2.23 -12.74 0.73
CA PHE A 287 1.07 -13.64 0.84
C PHE A 287 0.07 -13.43 -0.31
N TYR A 288 -0.13 -12.20 -0.75
CA TYR A 288 -0.92 -11.91 -1.96
C TYR A 288 -0.35 -12.63 -3.18
N GLU A 289 0.95 -12.49 -3.44
CA GLU A 289 1.64 -13.14 -4.57
C GLU A 289 1.56 -14.68 -4.50
N LEU A 290 1.75 -15.25 -3.31
CA LEU A 290 1.58 -16.69 -3.09
C LEU A 290 0.15 -17.17 -3.38
N ALA A 291 -0.86 -16.33 -3.15
CA ALA A 291 -2.25 -16.63 -3.43
C ALA A 291 -2.67 -16.36 -4.88
N LEU A 292 -1.89 -15.59 -5.64
CA LEU A 292 -2.30 -14.96 -6.90
C LEU A 292 -2.84 -15.97 -7.90
N ARG A 293 -2.06 -17.02 -8.22
CA ARG A 293 -2.44 -18.04 -9.21
C ARG A 293 -3.77 -18.72 -8.89
N ARG A 294 -4.00 -19.04 -7.61
CA ARG A 294 -5.27 -19.66 -7.16
C ARG A 294 -6.41 -18.65 -7.28
N ASN A 295 -6.19 -17.44 -6.80
CA ASN A 295 -7.23 -16.44 -6.67
C ASN A 295 -7.68 -15.89 -8.03
N VAL A 296 -6.78 -15.73 -9.00
CA VAL A 296 -7.12 -15.37 -10.39
C VAL A 296 -8.03 -16.43 -11.03
N LYS A 297 -7.66 -17.71 -10.94
CA LYS A 297 -8.46 -18.82 -11.50
C LYS A 297 -9.85 -18.89 -10.87
N ASP A 298 -9.92 -18.76 -9.55
CA ASP A 298 -11.20 -18.76 -8.83
C ASP A 298 -12.07 -17.55 -9.18
N LEU A 299 -11.47 -16.37 -9.29
CA LEU A 299 -12.15 -15.12 -9.64
C LEU A 299 -12.72 -15.18 -11.05
N GLU A 300 -11.89 -15.61 -12.02
CA GLU A 300 -12.28 -15.78 -13.42
C GLU A 300 -13.46 -16.76 -13.56
N ARG A 301 -13.41 -17.93 -12.89
CA ARG A 301 -14.52 -18.90 -12.90
C ARG A 301 -15.82 -18.29 -12.39
N ARG A 302 -15.76 -17.54 -11.29
CA ARG A 302 -16.95 -16.90 -10.70
C ARG A 302 -17.49 -15.79 -11.58
N MET A 303 -16.62 -14.98 -12.18
CA MET A 303 -17.03 -13.93 -13.12
C MET A 303 -17.66 -14.51 -14.39
N LYS A 304 -17.11 -15.59 -14.93
CA LYS A 304 -17.75 -16.33 -16.05
C LYS A 304 -19.13 -16.87 -15.66
N SER A 305 -19.29 -17.38 -14.44
CA SER A 305 -20.62 -17.82 -13.96
C SER A 305 -21.63 -16.68 -13.81
N GLU A 306 -21.16 -15.44 -13.66
CA GLU A 306 -21.99 -14.21 -13.65
C GLU A 306 -22.19 -13.63 -15.07
N GLY A 307 -21.76 -14.35 -16.11
CA GLY A 307 -21.99 -14.02 -17.53
C GLY A 307 -20.93 -13.14 -18.18
N LEU A 308 -19.74 -12.99 -17.59
CA LEU A 308 -18.66 -12.22 -18.22
C LEU A 308 -17.98 -13.04 -19.31
N GLU A 309 -17.90 -12.48 -20.52
CA GLU A 309 -17.22 -13.08 -21.66
C GLU A 309 -15.73 -12.70 -21.68
N ARG A 310 -14.91 -13.61 -22.20
CA ARG A 310 -13.49 -13.36 -22.42
C ARG A 310 -13.32 -12.71 -23.79
N VAL A 311 -12.64 -11.57 -23.83
CA VAL A 311 -12.44 -10.80 -25.06
C VAL A 311 -10.94 -10.62 -25.28
N VAL A 312 -10.51 -10.81 -26.52
CA VAL A 312 -9.17 -10.44 -26.97
C VAL A 312 -9.26 -9.01 -27.45
N VAL A 313 -8.76 -8.07 -26.64
CA VAL A 313 -8.63 -6.68 -27.06
C VAL A 313 -7.26 -6.56 -27.71
N GLU A 314 -7.24 -6.47 -29.04
CA GLU A 314 -6.02 -6.10 -29.77
C GLU A 314 -5.68 -4.66 -29.40
N LEU A 315 -4.74 -4.50 -28.46
CA LEU A 315 -4.16 -3.20 -28.21
C LEU A 315 -3.44 -2.79 -29.50
N PRO A 316 -3.67 -1.58 -30.04
CA PRO A 316 -2.88 -1.10 -31.16
C PRO A 316 -1.43 -1.17 -30.69
N THR A 317 -0.65 -2.05 -31.31
CA THR A 317 0.79 -2.20 -31.02
C THR A 317 1.36 -0.81 -31.09
N SER A 318 1.66 -0.23 -29.92
CA SER A 318 2.35 1.04 -29.85
C SER A 318 3.61 0.81 -30.66
N VAL A 319 3.68 1.50 -31.81
CA VAL A 319 4.79 1.56 -32.75
C VAL A 319 6.04 1.14 -32.01
N ALA A 320 6.48 -0.10 -32.27
CA ALA A 320 7.74 -0.60 -31.76
C ALA A 320 8.73 0.52 -32.04
N LYS A 321 9.28 1.11 -30.98
CA LYS A 321 10.44 1.96 -31.14
C LYS A 321 11.48 1.04 -31.78
N ASP A 322 11.64 1.17 -33.09
CA ASP A 322 12.86 0.84 -33.80
C ASP A 322 13.96 1.66 -33.16
N SER A 323 14.45 1.21 -32.01
CA SER A 323 15.74 1.60 -31.46
C SER A 323 16.78 0.66 -32.05
N THR A 324 16.90 0.70 -33.38
CA THR A 324 18.21 0.64 -34.01
C THR A 324 18.82 2.04 -33.88
N GLY A 325 19.83 2.16 -33.03
CA GLY A 325 20.57 3.39 -32.76
C GLY A 325 21.41 3.22 -31.51
#